data_AF-A0A5J9VX09-F1
#
_entry.id   AF-A0A5J9VX09-F1
#
_cell.length_a   1.000
_cell.length_b   1.000
_cell.length_c   1.000
_cell.angle_alpha   90.00
_cell.angle_beta   90.00
_cell.angle_gamma   90.00
#
_symmetry.space_group_name_H-M   'P 1'
#
loop_
_entity.id
_entity.type
_entity.pdbx_description
1 polymer ?
#
loop_
_entity_poly.entity_id
_entity_poly.type
_entity_poly.pdbx_seq_one_letter_code
_entity_poly.pdbx_strand_id
1 'polypeptide(L)'
;MAKHLSTAESQVGESFLWACNGKGTSDTILTWHIATSILEVRHPHRRDQAQSPLPFTDDKIAAPHLSRYCAYLVTWCPELLPDYDAWSKSLYKDVKKDAKKALAGHSLAGSSTPPAATYQKLIELLSANSKHKVVKDGVKLGKQLVEEINDEETAWKLLADFWSEMILYVAPSDNLKGHKEAIARGGELITLLWALLFHLSIVSRPDEDDGSASTSSGLDNSAAAKCV
;
A
#
# COMPACT_ATOMS: atom_id res chain seq x y z
N MET A 1 12.45 -1.40 -0.54
CA MET A 1 11.35 -0.87 -1.42
C MET A 1 11.70 0.30 -2.37
N ALA A 2 12.79 1.06 -2.18
CA ALA A 2 12.96 2.37 -2.86
C ALA A 2 13.73 2.40 -4.21
N LYS A 3 13.97 1.25 -4.87
CA LYS A 3 14.91 1.19 -6.01
C LYS A 3 14.32 0.96 -7.41
N HIS A 4 12.99 0.81 -7.57
CA HIS A 4 12.42 0.47 -8.87
C HIS A 4 11.22 1.30 -9.34
N LEU A 5 11.13 2.58 -8.96
CA LEU A 5 10.33 3.53 -9.75
C LEU A 5 11.07 3.83 -11.08
N SER A 6 10.87 2.98 -12.09
CA SER A 6 11.55 3.07 -13.37
C SER A 6 10.92 4.12 -14.30
N THR A 7 11.67 5.23 -14.43
CA THR A 7 12.10 5.84 -15.71
C THR A 7 11.04 6.40 -16.66
N ALA A 8 10.32 7.40 -16.16
CA ALA A 8 9.82 8.62 -16.84
C ALA A 8 9.02 9.48 -15.83
N GLU A 9 8.50 8.81 -14.79
CA GLU A 9 7.74 9.33 -13.65
C GLU A 9 8.61 9.49 -12.38
N SER A 10 9.95 9.38 -12.49
CA SER A 10 10.85 9.23 -11.32
C SER A 10 10.85 10.45 -10.40
N GLN A 11 10.74 11.68 -10.91
CA GLN A 11 10.66 12.87 -10.05
C GLN A 11 9.36 12.96 -9.25
N VAL A 12 8.23 12.63 -9.88
CA VAL A 12 6.92 12.63 -9.23
C VAL A 12 6.88 11.52 -8.19
N GLY A 13 7.32 10.32 -8.55
CA GLY A 13 7.46 9.20 -7.63
C GLY A 13 8.40 9.46 -6.44
N GLU A 14 9.54 10.12 -6.69
CA GLU A 14 10.50 10.52 -5.65
C GLU A 14 9.89 11.45 -4.61
N SER A 15 8.95 12.32 -4.98
CA SER A 15 8.30 13.26 -4.05
C SER A 15 7.42 12.55 -3.01
N PHE A 16 7.03 11.29 -3.26
CA PHE A 16 6.18 10.49 -2.37
C PHE A 16 6.95 9.47 -1.53
N LEU A 17 8.25 9.24 -1.78
CA LEU A 17 9.05 8.22 -1.09
C LEU A 17 9.11 8.41 0.44
N TRP A 18 8.97 9.65 0.93
CA TRP A 18 8.90 9.93 2.36
C TRP A 18 7.76 9.16 3.05
N ALA A 19 6.70 8.83 2.33
CA ALA A 19 5.55 8.11 2.88
C ALA A 19 5.86 6.65 3.21
N CYS A 20 6.89 6.07 2.58
CA CYS A 20 7.35 4.69 2.77
C CYS A 20 8.56 4.58 3.73
N ASN A 21 9.41 5.62 3.80
CA ASN A 21 10.67 5.54 4.53
C ASN A 21 10.51 5.49 6.06
N GLY A 22 11.23 4.57 6.70
CA GLY A 22 11.37 4.49 8.16
C GLY A 22 10.11 4.05 8.92
N LYS A 23 9.18 3.38 8.23
CA LYS A 23 7.90 2.91 8.77
C LYS A 23 7.77 1.39 8.63
N GLY A 24 6.96 0.77 9.49
CA GLY A 24 6.52 -0.61 9.31
C GLY A 24 5.70 -0.77 8.03
N THR A 25 5.53 -2.01 7.58
CA THR A 25 4.75 -2.33 6.38
C THR A 25 3.29 -1.90 6.55
N SER A 26 2.72 -2.16 7.72
CA SER A 26 1.35 -1.82 8.10
C SER A 26 1.14 -0.31 8.17
N ASP A 27 2.12 0.44 8.69
CA ASP A 27 2.11 1.90 8.68
C ASP A 27 2.06 2.44 7.25
N THR A 28 2.85 1.85 6.35
CA THR A 28 2.90 2.22 4.93
C THR A 28 1.55 1.91 4.26
N ILE A 29 1.05 0.67 4.38
CA ILE A 29 -0.25 0.26 3.83
C ILE A 29 -1.37 1.20 4.31
N LEU A 30 -1.46 1.48 5.61
CA LEU A 30 -2.53 2.33 6.13
C LEU A 30 -2.39 3.79 5.71
N THR A 31 -1.16 4.33 5.64
CA THR A 31 -0.89 5.69 5.14
C THR A 31 -1.39 5.84 3.71
N TRP A 32 -0.98 4.93 2.83
CA TRP A 32 -1.35 4.95 1.41
C TRP A 32 -2.82 4.62 1.18
N HIS A 33 -3.43 3.77 2.03
CA HIS A 33 -4.86 3.47 1.95
C HIS A 33 -5.74 4.70 2.25
N ILE A 34 -5.34 5.50 3.25
CA ILE A 34 -6.00 6.77 3.55
C ILE A 34 -5.85 7.74 2.38
N ALA A 35 -4.65 7.86 1.81
CA ALA A 35 -4.41 8.72 0.64
C ALA A 35 -5.24 8.29 -0.58
N THR A 36 -5.32 6.99 -0.86
CA THR A 36 -6.16 6.42 -1.93
C THR A 36 -7.63 6.74 -1.69
N SER A 37 -8.12 6.58 -0.46
CA SER A 37 -9.50 6.90 -0.08
C SER A 37 -9.83 8.39 -0.25
N ILE A 38 -8.87 9.28 0.02
CA ILE A 38 -9.00 10.72 -0.21
C ILE A 38 -9.12 11.02 -1.71
N LEU A 39 -8.31 10.37 -2.55
CA LEU A 39 -8.39 10.52 -4.00
C LEU A 39 -9.75 10.03 -4.55
N GLU A 40 -10.28 8.91 -4.03
CA GLU A 40 -11.62 8.42 -4.37
C GLU A 40 -12.73 9.43 -4.03
N VAL A 41 -12.60 10.15 -2.91
CA VAL A 41 -13.56 11.19 -2.53
C VAL A 41 -13.49 12.40 -3.47
N ARG A 42 -12.28 12.77 -3.92
CA ARG A 42 -12.07 13.88 -4.86
C ARG A 42 -12.53 13.54 -6.28
N HIS A 43 -12.34 12.29 -6.69
CA HIS A 43 -12.60 11.76 -8.03
C HIS A 43 -13.48 10.50 -7.93
N PRO A 44 -14.77 10.64 -7.55
CA PRO A 44 -15.66 9.51 -7.36
C PRO A 44 -15.92 8.80 -8.68
N HIS A 45 -15.97 7.47 -8.62
CA HIS A 45 -16.21 6.64 -9.78
C HIS A 45 -17.62 6.90 -10.37
N ARG A 46 -17.69 7.52 -11.55
CA ARG A 46 -18.96 7.74 -12.26
C ARG A 46 -19.27 6.54 -13.16
N ARG A 47 -20.22 5.69 -12.73
CA ARG A 47 -20.69 4.54 -13.52
C ARG A 47 -21.44 4.93 -14.81
N ASP A 48 -21.90 6.18 -14.94
CA ASP A 48 -22.73 6.62 -16.07
C ASP A 48 -21.94 6.94 -17.35
N GLN A 49 -20.61 6.79 -17.34
CA GLN A 49 -19.76 7.02 -18.52
C GLN A 49 -19.60 5.79 -19.43
N ALA A 50 -20.63 4.96 -19.56
CA ALA A 50 -20.70 3.88 -20.56
C ALA A 50 -20.70 4.39 -22.04
N GLN A 51 -20.49 5.69 -22.27
CA GLN A 51 -20.49 6.34 -23.59
C GLN A 51 -19.22 7.17 -23.86
N SER A 52 -18.16 7.07 -23.05
CA SER A 52 -16.88 7.67 -23.41
C SER A 52 -16.11 6.70 -24.33
N PRO A 53 -15.60 7.13 -25.51
CA PRO A 53 -14.78 6.29 -26.39
C PRO A 53 -13.36 6.05 -25.86
N LEU A 54 -13.00 6.68 -24.73
CA LEU A 54 -11.69 6.53 -24.11
C LEU A 54 -11.69 5.30 -23.19
N PRO A 55 -10.65 4.44 -23.27
CA PRO A 55 -10.56 3.28 -22.41
C PRO A 55 -10.57 3.76 -20.96
N PHE A 56 -11.46 3.20 -20.15
CA PHE A 56 -11.30 3.25 -18.70
C PHE A 56 -9.86 2.83 -18.40
N THR A 57 -9.11 3.64 -17.65
CA THR A 57 -7.82 3.16 -17.16
C THR A 57 -8.10 2.11 -16.09
N ASP A 58 -7.62 0.88 -16.31
CA ASP A 58 -7.73 -0.23 -15.35
C ASP A 58 -7.25 0.19 -13.95
N ASP A 59 -6.37 1.20 -13.88
CA ASP A 59 -5.80 1.80 -12.67
C ASP A 59 -6.84 2.35 -11.69
N LYS A 60 -7.89 3.03 -12.20
CA LYS A 60 -8.99 3.58 -11.36
C LYS A 60 -9.80 2.49 -10.66
N ILE A 61 -9.72 1.26 -11.16
CA ILE A 61 -10.34 0.08 -10.57
C ILE A 61 -9.31 -0.65 -9.71
N ALA A 62 -8.13 -0.95 -10.26
CA ALA A 62 -7.08 -1.73 -9.62
C ALA A 62 -6.60 -1.09 -8.31
N ALA A 63 -6.26 0.21 -8.32
CA ALA A 63 -5.70 0.88 -7.16
C ALA A 63 -6.62 0.84 -5.93
N PRO A 64 -7.91 1.25 -5.99
CA PRO A 64 -8.80 1.12 -4.85
C PRO A 64 -9.04 -0.33 -4.37
N HIS A 65 -9.07 -1.30 -5.28
CA HIS A 65 -9.28 -2.71 -4.91
C HIS A 65 -8.06 -3.28 -4.19
N LEU A 66 -6.86 -3.09 -4.74
CA LEU A 66 -5.61 -3.52 -4.11
C LEU A 66 -5.38 -2.79 -2.79
N SER A 67 -5.72 -1.49 -2.71
CA SER A 67 -5.66 -0.71 -1.48
C SER A 67 -6.52 -1.32 -0.37
N ARG A 68 -7.78 -1.62 -0.67
CA ARG A 68 -8.71 -2.26 0.28
C ARG A 68 -8.26 -3.67 0.65
N TYR A 69 -7.71 -4.42 -0.29
CA TYR A 69 -7.16 -5.75 -0.02
C TYR A 69 -5.98 -5.69 0.95
N CYS A 70 -5.01 -4.79 0.72
CA CYS A 70 -3.88 -4.61 1.62
C CYS A 70 -4.34 -4.15 3.02
N ALA A 71 -5.31 -3.23 3.10
CA ALA A 71 -5.90 -2.83 4.38
C ALA A 71 -6.63 -4.00 5.07
N TYR A 72 -7.29 -4.88 4.31
CA TYR A 72 -7.88 -6.13 4.81
C TYR A 72 -6.81 -7.05 5.39
N LEU A 73 -5.67 -7.23 4.72
CA LEU A 73 -4.57 -8.04 5.25
C LEU A 73 -4.10 -7.53 6.62
N VAL A 74 -3.90 -6.22 6.78
CA VAL A 74 -3.47 -5.61 8.06
C VAL A 74 -4.41 -5.95 9.22
N THR A 75 -5.72 -6.05 8.97
CA THR A 75 -6.71 -6.31 10.04
C THR A 75 -7.07 -7.78 10.22
N TRP A 76 -7.13 -8.58 9.15
CA TRP A 76 -7.73 -9.92 9.16
C TRP A 76 -6.75 -11.05 8.89
N CYS A 77 -5.67 -10.78 8.14
CA CYS A 77 -4.62 -11.76 7.86
C CYS A 77 -3.22 -11.18 8.11
N PRO A 78 -2.95 -10.52 9.25
CA PRO A 78 -1.66 -9.89 9.48
C PRO A 78 -0.53 -10.90 9.64
N GLU A 79 -0.84 -12.18 9.88
CA GLU A 79 0.12 -13.29 9.79
C GLU A 79 0.73 -13.45 8.39
N LEU A 80 0.12 -12.84 7.35
CA LEU A 80 0.64 -12.83 5.98
C LEU A 80 1.46 -11.58 5.67
N LEU A 81 1.66 -10.68 6.65
CA LEU A 81 2.44 -9.46 6.48
C LEU A 81 3.84 -9.58 7.09
N PRO A 82 4.79 -8.74 6.64
CA PRO A 82 6.14 -8.65 7.24
C PRO A 82 6.17 -8.27 8.72
N ASP A 83 5.19 -7.47 9.16
CA ASP A 83 5.16 -6.91 10.51
C ASP A 83 4.61 -7.91 11.53
N TYR A 84 4.90 -7.67 12.81
CA TYR A 84 4.34 -8.46 13.90
C TYR A 84 2.79 -8.38 13.97
N ASP A 85 2.11 -9.53 13.94
CA ASP A 85 0.65 -9.62 13.87
C ASP A 85 -0.11 -8.71 14.85
N ALA A 86 0.32 -8.69 16.11
CA ALA A 86 -0.37 -7.93 17.14
C ALA A 86 -0.14 -6.42 16.98
N TRP A 87 1.04 -6.03 16.46
CA TRP A 87 1.32 -4.64 16.10
C TRP A 87 0.38 -4.18 15.00
N SER A 88 0.29 -4.93 13.90
CA SER A 88 -0.57 -4.62 12.74
C SER A 88 -2.04 -4.46 13.16
N LYS A 89 -2.56 -5.38 13.97
CA LYS A 89 -3.93 -5.31 14.51
C LYS A 89 -4.16 -4.11 15.42
N SER A 90 -3.21 -3.80 16.31
CA SER A 90 -3.31 -2.66 17.22
C SER A 90 -3.28 -1.34 16.45
N LEU A 91 -2.33 -1.21 15.53
CA LEU A 91 -2.15 -0.03 14.68
C LEU A 91 -3.43 0.26 13.88
N TYR A 92 -4.01 -0.74 13.21
CA TYR A 92 -5.27 -0.55 12.49
C TYR A 92 -6.40 -0.07 13.41
N LYS A 93 -6.54 -0.64 14.61
CA LYS A 93 -7.57 -0.22 15.58
C LYS A 93 -7.38 1.23 16.00
N ASP A 94 -6.16 1.66 16.28
CA ASP A 94 -5.85 3.01 16.71
C ASP A 94 -6.06 4.03 15.60
N VAL A 95 -5.59 3.73 14.38
CA VAL A 95 -5.83 4.53 13.17
C VAL A 95 -7.32 4.68 12.88
N LYS A 96 -8.08 3.57 12.90
CA LYS A 96 -9.52 3.57 12.69
C LYS A 96 -10.26 4.39 13.74
N LYS A 97 -9.87 4.26 15.02
CA LYS A 97 -10.47 4.99 16.13
C LYS A 97 -10.21 6.48 16.00
N ASP A 98 -8.98 6.87 15.68
CA ASP A 98 -8.60 8.28 15.51
C ASP A 98 -9.33 8.92 14.31
N ALA A 99 -9.32 8.27 13.14
CA ALA A 99 -10.03 8.75 11.96
C ALA A 99 -11.55 8.89 12.21
N LYS A 100 -12.18 7.89 12.85
CA LYS A 100 -13.60 7.98 13.22
C LYS A 100 -13.89 9.14 14.15
N LYS A 101 -13.04 9.37 15.15
CA LYS A 101 -13.18 10.50 16.08
C LYS A 101 -13.01 11.84 15.36
N ALA A 102 -12.05 11.94 14.46
CA ALA A 102 -11.81 13.16 13.68
C ALA A 102 -12.99 13.57 12.79
N LEU A 103 -13.79 12.59 12.36
CA LEU A 103 -14.97 12.77 11.51
C LEU A 103 -16.30 12.76 12.28
N ALA A 104 -16.29 12.46 13.58
CA ALA A 104 -17.52 12.28 14.36
C ALA A 104 -18.31 13.59 14.46
N GLY A 105 -19.64 13.52 14.28
CA GLY A 105 -20.52 14.69 14.38
C GLY A 105 -20.53 15.60 13.15
N HIS A 106 -19.82 15.25 12.08
CA HIS A 106 -19.77 16.02 10.85
C HIS A 106 -20.37 15.21 9.68
N SER A 107 -21.35 15.78 8.97
CA SER A 107 -21.80 15.21 7.70
C SER A 107 -20.83 15.63 6.58
N LEU A 108 -20.13 14.66 5.99
CA LEU A 108 -19.18 14.92 4.89
C LEU A 108 -19.88 15.26 3.57
N ALA A 109 -21.06 14.70 3.33
CA ALA A 109 -21.78 14.85 2.07
C ALA A 109 -23.31 14.92 2.29
N GLY A 110 -23.96 15.86 1.61
CA GLY A 110 -25.38 15.76 1.25
C GLY A 110 -25.52 15.25 -0.19
N SER A 111 -26.73 14.85 -0.61
CA SER A 111 -27.00 14.32 -1.97
C SER A 111 -26.64 15.24 -3.13
N SER A 112 -26.25 16.50 -2.87
CA SER A 112 -25.93 17.52 -3.88
C SER A 112 -24.58 18.21 -3.67
N THR A 113 -23.74 17.74 -2.73
CA THR A 113 -22.43 18.36 -2.47
C THR A 113 -21.43 17.98 -3.57
N PRO A 114 -20.78 18.94 -4.25
CA PRO A 114 -19.76 18.64 -5.24
C PRO A 114 -18.56 17.87 -4.64
N PRO A 115 -17.94 16.92 -5.37
CA PRO A 115 -16.80 16.14 -4.88
C PRO A 115 -15.65 16.98 -4.33
N ALA A 116 -15.34 18.11 -4.96
CA ALA A 116 -14.31 19.05 -4.49
C ALA A 116 -14.63 19.64 -3.10
N ALA A 117 -15.89 19.94 -2.81
CA ALA A 117 -16.31 20.47 -1.51
C ALA A 117 -16.27 19.38 -0.42
N THR A 118 -16.69 18.16 -0.76
CA THR A 118 -16.58 16.98 0.12
C THR A 118 -15.12 16.69 0.45
N TYR A 119 -14.23 16.71 -0.56
CA TYR A 119 -12.79 16.56 -0.38
C TYR A 119 -12.23 17.64 0.56
N GLN A 120 -12.52 18.91 0.30
CA GLN A 120 -11.99 20.01 1.12
C GLN A 120 -12.39 19.87 2.59
N LYS A 121 -13.66 19.51 2.84
CA LYS A 121 -14.17 19.27 4.19
C LYS A 121 -13.53 18.04 4.85
N LEU A 122 -13.31 16.97 4.10
CA LEU A 122 -12.63 15.77 4.59
C LEU A 122 -11.20 16.11 5.05
N ILE A 123 -10.44 16.83 4.22
CA ILE A 123 -9.08 17.25 4.53
C ILE A 123 -9.05 18.16 5.77
N GLU A 124 -9.96 19.13 5.85
CA GLU A 124 -10.06 20.05 6.99
C GLU A 124 -10.28 19.29 8.30
N LEU A 125 -11.29 18.40 8.34
CA LEU A 125 -11.63 17.64 9.53
C LEU A 125 -10.50 16.69 9.96
N LEU A 126 -9.92 15.93 9.02
CA LEU A 126 -8.83 15.02 9.36
C LEU A 126 -7.57 15.78 9.79
N SER A 127 -7.23 16.90 9.13
CA SER A 127 -6.05 17.70 9.47
C SER A 127 -6.18 18.35 10.85
N ALA A 128 -7.37 18.86 11.19
CA ALA A 128 -7.60 19.57 12.45
C ALA A 128 -7.75 18.61 13.64
N ASN A 129 -8.44 17.48 13.45
CA ASN A 129 -8.92 16.66 14.56
C ASN A 129 -8.14 15.36 14.77
N SER A 130 -7.40 14.88 13.77
CA SER A 130 -6.60 13.66 13.90
C SER A 130 -5.40 13.86 14.80
N LYS A 131 -5.12 12.88 15.66
CA LYS A 131 -3.91 12.85 16.49
C LYS A 131 -2.91 11.79 16.04
N HIS A 132 -3.36 10.78 15.29
CA HIS A 132 -2.51 9.66 14.89
C HIS A 132 -1.62 10.00 13.69
N LYS A 133 -0.32 9.68 13.78
CA LYS A 133 0.66 10.01 12.74
C LYS A 133 0.30 9.42 11.37
N VAL A 134 -0.09 8.16 11.30
CA VAL A 134 -0.51 7.50 10.04
C VAL A 134 -1.68 8.23 9.35
N VAL A 135 -2.64 8.76 10.12
CA VAL A 135 -3.76 9.52 9.54
C VAL A 135 -3.25 10.86 9.01
N LYS A 136 -2.43 11.58 9.76
CA LYS A 136 -1.81 12.84 9.32
C LYS A 136 -0.95 12.67 8.08
N ASP A 137 -0.13 11.62 8.05
CA ASP A 137 0.71 11.27 6.91
C ASP A 137 -0.15 10.90 5.69
N GLY A 138 -1.22 10.12 5.89
CA GLY A 138 -2.13 9.74 4.81
C GLY A 138 -2.90 10.94 4.24
N VAL A 139 -3.30 11.88 5.10
CA VAL A 139 -3.91 13.16 4.69
C VAL A 139 -2.92 14.00 3.89
N LYS A 140 -1.69 14.16 4.40
CA LYS A 140 -0.62 14.88 3.70
C LYS A 140 -0.38 14.27 2.32
N LEU A 141 -0.21 12.95 2.26
CA LEU A 141 0.00 12.23 1.01
C LEU A 141 -1.19 12.39 0.04
N GLY A 142 -2.41 12.22 0.52
CA GLY A 142 -3.62 12.41 -0.28
C GLY A 142 -3.75 13.82 -0.87
N LYS A 143 -3.36 14.85 -0.10
CA LYS A 143 -3.26 16.22 -0.61
C LYS A 143 -2.24 16.34 -1.72
N GLN A 144 -1.03 15.82 -1.51
CA GLN A 144 0.02 15.88 -2.54
C GLN A 144 -0.41 15.18 -3.83
N LEU A 145 -1.08 14.02 -3.75
CA LEU A 145 -1.63 13.35 -4.93
C LEU A 145 -2.64 14.20 -5.71
N VAL A 146 -3.46 15.00 -5.01
CA VAL A 146 -4.47 15.87 -5.63
C VAL A 146 -3.90 17.20 -6.12
N GLU A 147 -2.90 17.76 -5.43
CA GLU A 147 -2.39 19.11 -5.64
C GLU A 147 -1.14 19.15 -6.52
N GLU A 148 -0.28 18.13 -6.47
CA GLU A 148 0.99 18.08 -7.21
C GLU A 148 0.88 17.30 -8.54
N ILE A 149 -0.13 16.42 -8.68
CA ILE A 149 -0.38 15.69 -9.92
C ILE A 149 -1.52 16.37 -10.67
N ASN A 150 -1.19 17.03 -11.79
CA ASN A 150 -2.14 17.83 -12.57
C ASN A 150 -3.21 17.00 -13.30
N ASP A 151 -2.97 15.70 -13.47
CA ASP A 151 -3.82 14.79 -14.23
C ASP A 151 -4.33 13.64 -13.34
N GLU A 152 -5.64 13.42 -13.38
CA GLU A 152 -6.30 12.39 -12.58
C GLU A 152 -5.83 10.99 -12.97
N GLU A 153 -5.67 10.71 -14.26
CA GLU A 153 -5.24 9.38 -14.74
C GLU A 153 -3.85 9.03 -14.25
N THR A 154 -2.93 10.00 -14.29
CA THR A 154 -1.57 9.88 -13.75
C THR A 154 -1.57 9.58 -12.24
N ALA A 155 -2.45 10.23 -11.47
CA ALA A 155 -2.55 9.97 -10.03
C ALA A 155 -3.05 8.54 -9.74
N TRP A 156 -4.02 8.05 -10.52
CA TRP A 156 -4.50 6.68 -10.39
C TRP A 156 -3.48 5.64 -10.84
N LYS A 157 -2.78 5.90 -11.93
CA LYS A 157 -1.71 5.04 -12.42
C LYS A 157 -0.60 4.90 -11.38
N LEU A 158 -0.14 6.01 -10.79
CA LEU A 158 0.85 5.99 -9.70
C LEU A 158 0.39 5.12 -8.53
N LEU A 159 -0.88 5.25 -8.13
CA LEU A 159 -1.42 4.40 -7.07
C LEU A 159 -1.53 2.93 -7.51
N ALA A 160 -1.88 2.64 -8.75
CA ALA A 160 -1.97 1.27 -9.26
C ALA A 160 -0.59 0.60 -9.27
N ASP A 161 0.42 1.30 -9.79
CA ASP A 161 1.82 0.88 -9.75
C ASP A 161 2.26 0.65 -8.31
N PHE A 162 2.07 1.62 -7.42
CA PHE A 162 2.40 1.49 -5.99
C PHE A 162 1.74 0.28 -5.34
N TRP A 163 0.43 0.08 -5.54
CA TRP A 163 -0.29 -1.03 -4.90
C TRP A 163 0.09 -2.39 -5.48
N SER A 164 0.40 -2.45 -6.77
CA SER A 164 0.91 -3.65 -7.42
C SER A 164 2.31 -4.03 -6.92
N GLU A 165 3.18 -3.04 -6.71
CA GLU A 165 4.48 -3.23 -6.09
C GLU A 165 4.36 -3.61 -4.62
N MET A 166 3.44 -2.99 -3.88
CA MET A 166 3.22 -3.28 -2.47
C MET A 166 2.77 -4.73 -2.27
N ILE A 167 1.80 -5.22 -3.05
CA ILE A 167 1.32 -6.60 -2.92
C ILE A 167 2.42 -7.61 -3.31
N LEU A 168 3.23 -7.30 -4.33
CA LEU A 168 4.40 -8.10 -4.71
C LEU A 168 5.50 -8.07 -3.64
N TYR A 169 5.69 -6.94 -2.97
CA TYR A 169 6.66 -6.80 -1.88
C TYR A 169 6.28 -7.61 -0.65
N VAL A 170 5.00 -7.63 -0.26
CA VAL A 170 4.55 -8.37 0.93
C VAL A 170 4.41 -9.87 0.68
N ALA A 171 4.33 -10.31 -0.58
CA ALA A 171 4.08 -11.70 -0.91
C ALA A 171 5.23 -12.67 -0.53
N PRO A 172 6.52 -12.37 -0.77
CA PRO A 172 7.62 -13.18 -0.22
C PRO A 172 7.54 -13.24 1.30
N SER A 173 7.53 -14.46 1.82
CA SER A 173 7.32 -14.74 3.24
C SER A 173 7.93 -16.10 3.60
N ASP A 174 8.67 -16.12 4.70
CA ASP A 174 9.16 -17.32 5.37
C ASP A 174 8.11 -17.92 6.32
N ASN A 175 6.99 -17.22 6.55
CA ASN A 175 5.88 -17.69 7.37
C ASN A 175 5.01 -18.71 6.62
N LEU A 176 5.59 -19.88 6.34
CA LEU A 176 4.92 -21.03 5.70
C LEU A 176 3.65 -21.44 6.46
N LYS A 177 3.65 -21.29 7.79
CA LYS A 177 2.51 -21.62 8.64
C LYS A 177 1.33 -20.69 8.36
N GLY A 178 1.56 -19.38 8.29
CA GLY A 178 0.53 -18.40 7.94
C GLY A 178 -0.10 -18.67 6.59
N HIS A 179 0.71 -18.92 5.56
CA HIS A 179 0.21 -19.28 4.22
C HIS A 179 -0.56 -20.61 4.21
N LYS A 180 -0.09 -21.63 4.94
CA LYS A 180 -0.81 -22.91 5.07
C LYS A 180 -2.19 -22.73 5.73
N GLU A 181 -2.28 -21.90 6.77
CA GLU A 181 -3.55 -21.57 7.43
C GLU A 181 -4.48 -20.75 6.52
N ALA A 182 -3.94 -19.86 5.68
CA ALA A 182 -4.71 -19.16 4.65
C ALA A 182 -5.30 -20.13 3.60
N ILE A 183 -4.51 -21.10 3.12
CA ILE A 183 -5.01 -22.13 2.18
C ILE A 183 -6.15 -22.94 2.81
N ALA A 184 -6.01 -23.34 4.08
CA ALA A 184 -7.04 -24.09 4.79
C ALA A 184 -8.37 -23.31 4.93
N ARG A 185 -8.34 -21.98 4.85
CA ARG A 185 -9.51 -21.09 4.88
C ARG A 185 -10.13 -20.80 3.50
N GLY A 186 -9.59 -21.40 2.43
CA GLY A 186 -10.07 -21.21 1.06
C GLY A 186 -9.10 -20.46 0.14
N GLY A 187 -7.91 -20.11 0.62
CA GLY A 187 -6.89 -19.39 -0.14
C GLY A 187 -7.05 -17.87 -0.11
N GLU A 188 -5.95 -17.17 -0.32
CA GLU A 188 -5.86 -15.71 -0.34
C GLU A 188 -5.07 -15.30 -1.60
N LEU A 189 -5.34 -14.13 -2.20
CA LEU A 189 -4.60 -13.65 -3.37
C LEU A 189 -3.08 -13.61 -3.10
N ILE A 190 -2.69 -13.08 -1.94
CA ILE A 190 -1.27 -13.01 -1.53
C ILE A 190 -0.62 -14.40 -1.44
N THR A 191 -1.39 -15.44 -1.12
CA THR A 191 -0.88 -16.81 -1.06
C THR A 191 -0.63 -17.38 -2.45
N LEU A 192 -1.42 -17.01 -3.46
CA LEU A 192 -1.16 -17.38 -4.85
C LEU A 192 0.11 -16.69 -5.37
N LEU A 193 0.28 -15.40 -5.06
CA LEU A 193 1.48 -14.64 -5.41
C LEU A 193 2.72 -15.20 -4.71
N TRP A 194 2.62 -15.50 -3.41
CA TRP A 194 3.67 -16.15 -2.65
C TRP A 194 4.08 -17.49 -3.28
N ALA A 195 3.13 -18.37 -3.61
CA ALA A 195 3.43 -19.66 -4.21
C ALA A 195 4.13 -19.53 -5.58
N LEU A 196 3.72 -18.55 -6.39
CA LEU A 196 4.36 -18.25 -7.67
C LEU A 196 5.81 -17.77 -7.47
N LEU A 197 6.02 -16.82 -6.56
CA LEU A 197 7.35 -16.27 -6.26
C LEU A 197 8.28 -17.33 -5.64
N PHE A 198 7.74 -18.17 -4.75
CA PHE A 198 8.46 -19.29 -4.17
C PHE A 198 8.93 -20.29 -5.24
N HIS A 199 8.09 -20.60 -6.22
CA HIS A 199 8.49 -21.45 -7.35
C HIS A 199 9.60 -20.82 -8.20
N LEU A 200 9.66 -19.48 -8.27
CA LEU A 200 10.73 -18.73 -8.91
C LEU A 200 11.96 -18.52 -8.02
N SER A 201 12.01 -19.17 -6.84
CA SER A 201 13.06 -19.01 -5.83
C SER A 201 13.21 -17.59 -5.27
N ILE A 202 12.16 -16.77 -5.37
CA ILE A 202 12.07 -15.44 -4.76
C ILE A 202 11.40 -15.63 -3.39
N VAL A 203 12.20 -15.95 -2.39
CA VAL A 203 11.71 -16.34 -1.05
C VAL A 203 11.82 -15.20 -0.04
N SER A 204 12.78 -14.29 -0.22
CA SER A 204 13.08 -13.20 0.72
C SER A 204 12.76 -11.83 0.14
N ARG A 205 12.47 -10.87 1.01
CA ARG A 205 12.26 -9.48 0.61
C ARG A 205 13.59 -8.78 0.34
N PRO A 206 13.64 -7.75 -0.53
CA PRO A 206 14.88 -7.06 -0.89
C PRO A 206 15.64 -6.43 0.29
N ASP A 207 14.95 -6.14 1.39
CA ASP A 207 15.52 -5.49 2.57
C ASP A 207 16.02 -6.50 3.64
N GLU A 208 15.94 -7.81 3.38
CA GLU A 208 16.33 -8.90 4.31
C GLU A 208 17.71 -9.50 4.03
N ASP A 209 18.28 -9.27 2.84
CA ASP A 209 19.52 -9.92 2.40
C ASP A 209 20.80 -9.23 2.94
N ASP A 210 20.68 -8.01 3.48
CA ASP A 210 21.81 -7.26 4.06
C ASP A 210 22.21 -7.75 5.48
N GLY A 211 21.49 -8.71 6.05
CA GLY A 211 21.65 -9.15 7.44
C GLY A 211 22.47 -10.42 7.69
N SER A 212 22.83 -11.20 6.66
CA SER A 212 23.44 -12.54 6.85
C SER A 212 24.94 -12.65 6.52
N ALA A 213 25.56 -11.59 6.00
CA ALA A 213 26.99 -11.60 5.64
C ALA A 213 27.91 -11.10 6.77
N SER A 214 27.85 -11.71 7.96
CA SER A 214 29.00 -11.68 8.89
C SER A 214 28.85 -12.72 10.01
N THR A 215 29.31 -13.94 9.75
CA THR A 215 30.08 -14.79 10.71
C THR A 215 30.30 -16.19 10.12
N SER A 216 31.34 -16.33 9.31
CA SER A 216 32.20 -17.52 9.44
C SER A 216 33.61 -17.15 8.99
N SER A 217 34.48 -17.01 9.99
CA SER A 217 35.91 -16.93 9.84
C SER A 217 36.46 -18.28 9.37
N GLY A 218 37.16 -18.25 8.24
CA GLY A 218 38.36 -19.05 7.95
C GLY A 218 38.29 -20.57 8.09
N LEU A 219 38.45 -21.27 6.97
CA LEU A 219 39.73 -21.92 6.64
C LEU A 219 39.70 -22.41 5.17
N ASP A 220 40.78 -22.02 4.49
CA ASP A 220 41.55 -22.73 3.46
C ASP A 220 41.08 -22.90 2.00
N ASN A 221 41.95 -22.32 1.17
CA ASN A 221 42.11 -22.40 -0.27
C ASN A 221 42.20 -23.84 -0.81
N SER A 222 41.60 -24.07 -1.99
CA SER A 222 42.34 -24.38 -3.24
C SER A 222 41.40 -24.86 -4.34
N ALA A 223 41.49 -24.18 -5.49
CA ALA A 223 41.33 -24.65 -6.87
C ALA A 223 40.28 -25.73 -7.21
N ALA A 224 39.33 -25.38 -8.09
CA ALA A 224 39.24 -25.88 -9.48
C ALA A 224 37.79 -25.87 -10.02
N ALA A 225 37.60 -25.10 -11.09
CA ALA A 225 37.03 -25.51 -12.38
C ALA A 225 35.70 -26.32 -12.47
N LYS A 226 34.80 -25.74 -13.30
CA LYS A 226 33.88 -26.34 -14.29
C LYS A 226 32.40 -26.55 -13.92
N CYS A 227 31.59 -26.00 -14.83
CA CYS A 227 30.28 -26.41 -15.33
C CYS A 227 29.64 -27.66 -14.72
N VAL A 228 28.39 -27.55 -14.27
CA VAL A 228 27.15 -27.80 -15.05
C VAL A 228 26.05 -26.92 -14.47
#